data_AF-A0A7V3RFE1-F1
#
_entry.id   AF-A0A7V3RFE1-F1
#
_cell.length_a   1.000
_cell.length_b   1.000
_cell.length_c   1.000
_cell.angle_alpha   90.00
_cell.angle_beta   90.00
_cell.angle_gamma   90.00
#
_symmetry.space_group_name_H-M   'P 1'
#
loop_
_entity.id
_entity.type
_entity.pdbx_description
1 polymer ?
#
loop_
_entity_poly.entity_id
_entity_poly.type
_entity_poly.pdbx_seq_one_letter_code
_entity_poly.pdbx_strand_id
1 'polypeptide(L)'
;MFKAHPVRHIIIIAFIIIVLFPILWIFMTSIRRDNSSISPNLFSGQTTWQNYVDLILETKNIPALYNEIANIYSLGSPYNKMTKDEIVNRLNADFKAYDGYFKSTSNMSNSISESASWIAVNYLPKAKQMAINDVRDNSLQDITYISTLTSYLSKRFSSMDQNYKLAGLYGTLKIIQASSDERALSIAGEYFPDMIKTRAEYMKEQSSAASALANVPGEVSQILLKNGLADQNAKDLVNAYLETYTSLSNGTFNYGKWFAPVYLKRINLDTINLSNSLNQESSKQLQDIKASVFATVQEVNSSGSAYDQSVSSALSTVQNIRNALTGTVQASITNLNNTYSTVSSEINTMMASSTAYLGMMSSDASQISIFANNIIPTSMALSDVVSIIKNTLNGLPSSTQNGVFYDVSGYITTVKNWISISSKYAYFSSITPDVQKILDNLEYIQSNQSLIAAHLNSNAISNAQMTLPFILSKLKSGLDMSLPVLQNYESNAQKYSIISAELPKLNASLPLISEKIIPLQNELNSINLNLSIASLYFETEFSSMKLKDEQKDIDSFENASTFLTDLNGY
;
A
#
# COMPACT_ATOMS: atom_id res chain seq x y z
N MET A 1 -35.30 -91.67 -11.32
CA MET A 1 -35.66 -90.27 -10.99
C MET A 1 -34.95 -89.95 -9.68
N PHE A 2 -33.90 -89.14 -9.53
CA PHE A 2 -33.13 -88.25 -10.39
C PHE A 2 -31.67 -88.75 -10.48
N LYS A 3 -31.09 -88.82 -11.69
CA LYS A 3 -29.65 -89.03 -11.88
C LYS A 3 -28.94 -87.73 -11.47
N ALA A 4 -28.36 -87.67 -10.28
CA ALA A 4 -27.55 -86.55 -9.82
C ALA A 4 -26.07 -86.85 -10.08
N HIS A 5 -25.46 -86.06 -10.96
CA HIS A 5 -24.11 -86.27 -11.48
C HIS A 5 -23.04 -85.99 -10.41
N PRO A 6 -22.17 -86.96 -10.05
CA PRO A 6 -21.07 -86.75 -9.10
C PRO A 6 -20.09 -85.68 -9.60
N VAL A 7 -19.96 -85.53 -10.92
CA VAL A 7 -19.14 -84.48 -11.56
C VAL A 7 -19.62 -83.07 -11.19
N ARG A 8 -20.94 -82.84 -11.08
CA ARG A 8 -21.46 -81.51 -10.73
C ARG A 8 -21.10 -81.10 -9.30
N HIS A 9 -21.06 -82.05 -8.36
CA HIS A 9 -20.68 -81.76 -6.98
C HIS A 9 -19.19 -81.46 -6.85
N ILE A 10 -18.34 -82.19 -7.60
CA ILE A 10 -16.90 -81.91 -7.64
C ILE A 10 -16.64 -80.52 -8.24
N ILE A 11 -17.35 -80.16 -9.32
CA ILE A 11 -17.23 -78.83 -9.93
C ILE A 11 -17.71 -77.73 -8.96
N ILE A 12 -18.81 -77.93 -8.24
CA ILE A 12 -19.30 -76.96 -7.26
C ILE A 12 -18.33 -76.82 -6.08
N ILE A 13 -17.76 -77.91 -5.56
CA ILE A 13 -16.74 -77.85 -4.51
C ILE A 13 -15.48 -77.15 -5.02
N ALA A 14 -15.03 -77.45 -6.24
CA ALA A 14 -13.91 -76.76 -6.87
C ALA A 14 -14.20 -75.27 -7.06
N PHE A 15 -15.44 -74.89 -7.45
CA PHE A 15 -15.85 -73.49 -7.60
C PHE A 15 -15.93 -72.77 -6.26
N ILE A 16 -16.43 -73.44 -5.20
CA ILE A 16 -16.42 -72.90 -3.85
C ILE A 16 -14.99 -72.73 -3.36
N ILE A 17 -14.07 -73.67 -3.60
CA ILE A 17 -12.66 -73.48 -3.24
C ILE A 17 -12.06 -72.34 -4.05
N ILE A 18 -12.27 -72.29 -5.37
CA ILE A 18 -11.66 -71.25 -6.23
C ILE A 18 -12.22 -69.85 -5.94
N VAL A 19 -13.49 -69.71 -5.55
CA VAL A 19 -14.13 -68.40 -5.34
C VAL A 19 -14.16 -67.99 -3.87
N LEU A 20 -14.44 -68.92 -2.95
CA LEU A 20 -14.56 -68.61 -1.52
C LEU A 20 -13.18 -68.56 -0.84
N PHE A 21 -12.20 -69.37 -1.27
CA PHE A 21 -10.86 -69.35 -0.67
C PHE A 21 -10.15 -67.99 -0.84
N PRO A 22 -10.14 -67.31 -2.01
CA PRO A 22 -9.53 -65.99 -2.14
C PRO A 22 -10.20 -64.93 -1.26
N ILE A 23 -11.53 -64.97 -1.13
CA ILE A 23 -12.27 -64.00 -0.30
C ILE A 23 -11.96 -64.20 1.18
N LEU A 24 -11.96 -65.46 1.65
CA LEU A 24 -11.65 -65.81 3.04
C LEU A 24 -10.16 -65.57 3.37
N TRP A 25 -9.28 -65.75 2.37
CA TRP A 25 -7.85 -65.45 2.47
C TRP A 25 -7.57 -63.95 2.56
N ILE A 26 -8.22 -63.11 1.75
CA ILE A 26 -8.11 -61.63 1.81
C ILE A 26 -8.58 -61.10 3.18
N PHE A 27 -9.68 -61.62 3.73
CA PHE A 27 -10.15 -61.19 5.05
C PHE A 27 -9.23 -61.63 6.19
N MET A 28 -8.64 -62.83 6.13
CA MET A 28 -7.68 -63.31 7.12
C MET A 28 -6.33 -62.57 7.08
N THR A 29 -5.86 -62.16 5.90
CA THR A 29 -4.58 -61.45 5.74
C THR A 29 -4.67 -59.96 6.10
N SER A 30 -5.86 -59.34 6.03
CA SER A 30 -6.07 -57.96 6.48
C SER A 30 -5.86 -57.74 7.99
N ILE A 31 -5.89 -58.80 8.81
CA ILE A 31 -5.80 -58.71 10.29
C ILE A 31 -4.32 -58.67 10.78
N ARG A 32 -3.31 -58.90 9.94
CA ARG A 32 -1.89 -58.95 10.35
C ARG A 32 -1.09 -57.67 10.12
N ARG A 33 -1.75 -56.52 9.90
CA ARG A 33 -1.10 -55.22 9.63
C ARG A 33 -0.27 -54.67 10.80
N ASP A 34 -0.31 -55.32 11.96
CA ASP A 34 0.15 -54.77 13.23
C ASP A 34 1.62 -55.13 13.55
N ASN A 35 2.28 -55.94 12.71
CA ASN A 35 3.66 -56.40 12.94
C ASN A 35 4.73 -55.78 12.02
N SER A 36 4.41 -54.75 11.24
CA SER A 36 5.40 -53.99 10.45
C SER A 36 5.77 -52.68 11.14
N SER A 37 6.91 -52.62 11.83
CA SER A 37 7.44 -51.38 12.41
C SER A 37 8.15 -50.48 11.39
N ILE A 38 7.64 -50.39 10.15
CA ILE A 38 8.18 -49.50 9.10
C ILE A 38 7.02 -48.60 8.60
N SER A 39 7.27 -47.29 8.60
CA SER A 39 6.27 -46.25 8.32
C SER A 39 5.55 -46.43 6.96
N PRO A 40 4.22 -46.22 6.88
CA PRO A 40 3.44 -46.32 5.64
C PRO A 40 3.86 -45.33 4.54
N ASN A 41 4.66 -44.31 4.88
CA ASN A 41 5.11 -43.29 3.93
C ASN A 41 6.35 -43.70 3.10
N LEU A 42 6.91 -44.90 3.31
CA LEU A 42 8.10 -45.38 2.60
C LEU A 42 7.79 -46.32 1.42
N PHE A 43 6.52 -46.65 1.17
CA PHE A 43 6.12 -47.50 0.05
C PHE A 43 5.26 -46.72 -0.95
N SER A 44 5.58 -46.84 -2.24
CA SER A 44 4.69 -46.35 -3.30
C SER A 44 3.38 -47.14 -3.27
N GLY A 45 2.25 -46.50 -3.57
CA GLY A 45 0.92 -47.11 -3.56
C GLY A 45 0.68 -48.19 -4.64
N GLN A 46 1.74 -48.70 -5.29
CA GLN A 46 1.65 -49.72 -6.34
C GLN A 46 2.03 -51.09 -5.78
N THR A 47 1.11 -52.05 -5.89
CA THR A 47 1.38 -53.47 -5.60
C THR A 47 2.31 -54.04 -6.68
N THR A 48 3.56 -54.32 -6.31
CA THR A 48 4.53 -54.97 -7.21
C THR A 48 4.37 -56.49 -7.14
N TRP A 49 4.82 -57.22 -8.16
CA TRP A 49 4.84 -58.69 -8.16
C TRP A 49 5.62 -59.26 -6.96
N GLN A 50 6.66 -58.55 -6.51
CA GLN A 50 7.42 -58.92 -5.32
C GLN A 50 6.54 -58.93 -4.07
N ASN A 51 5.61 -57.97 -3.93
CA ASN A 51 4.67 -57.97 -2.80
C ASN A 51 3.80 -59.24 -2.77
N TYR A 52 3.40 -59.78 -3.93
CA TYR A 52 2.65 -61.04 -3.99
C TYR A 52 3.52 -62.26 -3.67
N VAL A 53 4.79 -62.25 -4.10
CA VAL A 53 5.76 -63.31 -3.81
C VAL A 53 6.09 -63.35 -2.31
N ASP A 54 6.36 -62.20 -1.70
CA ASP A 54 6.67 -62.06 -0.27
C ASP A 54 5.46 -62.45 0.61
N LEU A 55 4.23 -62.29 0.10
CA LEU A 55 3.00 -62.74 0.76
C LEU A 55 2.79 -64.26 0.69
N ILE A 56 3.25 -64.92 -0.37
CA ILE A 56 3.09 -66.38 -0.58
C ILE A 56 4.27 -67.16 0.03
N LEU A 57 5.47 -66.58 -0.03
CA LEU A 57 6.72 -67.11 0.52
C LEU A 57 7.23 -66.11 1.56
N GLU A 58 6.79 -66.29 2.80
CA GLU A 58 7.17 -65.43 3.92
C GLU A 58 8.65 -65.66 4.26
N THR A 59 9.53 -64.89 3.59
CA THR A 59 10.94 -64.84 3.94
C THR A 59 11.13 -63.97 5.17
N LYS A 60 11.90 -64.45 6.15
CA LYS A 60 12.12 -63.72 7.39
C LYS A 60 12.84 -62.40 7.07
N ASN A 61 12.23 -61.28 7.45
CA ASN A 61 12.86 -59.98 7.30
C ASN A 61 14.10 -59.86 8.21
N ILE A 62 14.95 -58.86 7.94
CA ILE A 62 16.20 -58.65 8.67
C ILE A 62 16.01 -58.59 10.20
N PRO A 63 15.02 -57.86 10.77
CA PRO A 63 14.75 -57.88 12.21
C PRO A 63 14.32 -59.25 12.75
N ALA A 64 13.52 -60.01 12.00
CA ALA A 64 13.11 -61.36 12.39
C ALA A 64 14.31 -62.32 12.39
N LEU A 65 15.18 -62.25 11.37
CA LEU A 65 16.43 -63.00 11.34
C LEU A 65 17.35 -62.65 12.51
N TYR A 66 17.47 -61.36 12.86
CA TYR A 66 18.25 -60.92 14.02
C TYR A 66 17.72 -61.52 15.32
N ASN A 67 16.40 -61.39 15.53
CA ASN A 67 15.73 -61.92 16.71
C ASN A 67 15.83 -63.45 16.78
N GLU A 68 15.85 -64.14 15.65
CA GLU A 68 16.00 -65.59 15.60
C GLU A 68 17.42 -66.04 15.93
N ILE A 69 18.44 -65.37 15.38
CA ILE A 69 19.84 -65.60 15.77
C ILE A 69 20.05 -65.32 17.26
N ALA A 70 19.47 -64.25 17.79
CA ALA A 70 19.52 -63.91 19.22
C ALA A 70 18.77 -64.96 20.09
N ASN A 71 17.63 -65.47 19.63
CA ASN A 71 16.87 -66.53 20.29
C ASN A 71 17.61 -67.88 20.25
N ILE A 72 18.32 -68.18 19.15
CA ILE A 72 19.19 -69.36 19.05
C ILE A 72 20.36 -69.24 20.02
N TYR A 73 21.02 -68.08 20.08
CA TYR A 73 22.16 -67.82 20.97
C TYR A 73 21.78 -67.91 22.46
N SER A 74 20.58 -67.46 22.81
CA SER A 74 20.04 -67.55 24.19
C SER A 74 19.42 -68.91 24.52
N LEU A 75 19.44 -69.88 23.60
CA LEU A 75 18.76 -71.17 23.72
C LEU A 75 17.28 -71.00 24.11
N GLY A 76 16.60 -70.01 23.56
CA GLY A 76 15.15 -69.85 23.72
C GLY A 76 14.38 -71.03 23.12
N SER A 77 13.16 -71.30 23.57
CA SER A 77 12.33 -72.34 22.95
C SER A 77 11.93 -71.94 21.52
N PRO A 78 11.97 -72.84 20.51
CA PRO A 78 12.17 -74.30 20.59
C PRO A 78 13.63 -74.79 20.52
N TYR A 79 14.62 -73.90 20.43
CA TYR A 79 16.04 -74.25 20.22
C TYR A 79 16.67 -74.99 21.41
N ASN A 80 16.17 -74.76 22.64
CA ASN A 80 16.55 -75.57 23.81
C ASN A 80 16.25 -77.06 23.70
N LYS A 81 15.42 -77.48 22.73
CA LYS A 81 15.02 -78.87 22.50
C LYS A 81 15.62 -79.45 21.21
N MET A 82 16.45 -78.69 20.50
CA MET A 82 17.08 -79.11 19.25
C MET A 82 18.49 -79.65 19.49
N THR A 83 18.93 -80.55 18.62
CA THR A 83 20.31 -81.04 18.63
C THR A 83 21.26 -79.96 18.11
N LYS A 84 22.55 -80.09 18.45
CA LYS A 84 23.58 -79.13 18.02
C LYS A 84 23.65 -79.00 16.50
N ASP A 85 23.52 -80.11 15.77
CA ASP A 85 23.57 -80.10 14.31
C ASP A 85 22.35 -79.42 13.68
N GLU A 86 21.16 -79.57 14.26
CA GLU A 86 19.96 -78.85 13.83
C GLU A 86 20.08 -77.34 14.05
N ILE A 87 20.63 -76.92 15.20
CA ILE A 87 20.89 -75.51 15.51
C ILE A 87 21.89 -74.90 14.52
N VAL A 88 23.00 -75.60 14.26
CA VAL A 88 24.04 -75.14 13.32
C VAL A 88 23.48 -75.02 11.90
N ASN A 89 22.68 -75.98 11.45
CA ASN A 89 22.04 -75.93 10.13
C ASN A 89 21.06 -74.74 10.01
N ARG A 90 20.31 -74.44 11.07
CA ARG A 90 19.39 -73.30 11.10
C ARG A 90 20.13 -71.97 11.09
N LEU A 91 21.17 -71.83 11.91
CA LEU A 91 22.04 -70.65 11.96
C LEU A 91 22.71 -70.39 10.60
N ASN A 92 23.20 -71.45 9.93
CA ASN A 92 23.77 -71.35 8.60
C ASN A 92 22.74 -70.91 7.54
N ALA A 93 21.49 -71.38 7.65
CA ALA A 93 20.41 -70.93 6.77
C ALA A 93 20.08 -69.45 6.98
N ASP A 94 20.04 -68.99 8.23
CA ASP A 94 19.75 -67.58 8.57
C ASP A 94 20.91 -66.65 8.16
N PHE A 95 22.18 -67.06 8.34
CA PHE A 95 23.33 -66.30 7.83
C PHE A 95 23.36 -66.24 6.30
N LYS A 96 22.99 -67.33 5.63
CA LYS A 96 22.85 -67.35 4.16
C LYS A 96 21.73 -66.41 3.68
N ALA A 97 20.63 -66.31 4.43
CA ALA A 97 19.57 -65.34 4.14
C ALA A 97 20.06 -63.90 4.34
N TYR A 98 20.82 -63.62 5.40
CA TYR A 98 21.47 -62.32 5.61
C TYR A 98 22.41 -61.90 4.47
N ASP A 99 23.31 -62.79 4.06
CA ASP A 99 24.20 -62.57 2.91
C ASP A 99 23.39 -62.31 1.62
N GLY A 100 22.29 -63.04 1.44
CA GLY A 100 21.33 -62.81 0.35
C GLY A 100 20.72 -61.41 0.36
N TYR A 101 20.31 -60.88 1.52
CA TYR A 101 19.78 -59.52 1.65
C TYR A 101 20.84 -58.44 1.38
N PHE A 102 22.07 -58.62 1.88
CA PHE A 102 23.16 -57.67 1.61
C PHE A 102 23.53 -57.65 0.13
N LYS A 103 23.63 -58.82 -0.51
CA LYS A 103 23.86 -58.91 -1.96
C LYS A 103 22.73 -58.26 -2.76
N SER A 104 21.48 -58.51 -2.39
CA SER A 104 20.31 -57.92 -3.08
C SER A 104 20.28 -56.40 -2.92
N THR A 105 20.54 -55.89 -1.71
CA THR A 105 20.62 -54.44 -1.45
C THR A 105 21.78 -53.80 -2.19
N SER A 106 22.96 -54.43 -2.21
CA SER A 106 24.12 -53.95 -2.96
C SER A 106 23.85 -53.91 -4.46
N ASN A 107 23.24 -54.97 -5.02
CA ASN A 107 22.83 -55.02 -6.42
C ASN A 107 21.81 -53.93 -6.76
N MET A 108 20.83 -53.70 -5.87
CA MET A 108 19.85 -52.63 -6.05
C MET A 108 20.50 -51.25 -6.01
N SER A 109 21.40 -51.00 -5.05
CA SER A 109 22.14 -49.74 -4.97
C SER A 109 22.99 -49.50 -6.22
N ASN A 110 23.65 -50.54 -6.72
CA ASN A 110 24.44 -50.46 -7.96
C ASN A 110 23.53 -50.16 -9.14
N SER A 111 22.38 -50.84 -9.26
CA SER A 111 21.41 -50.61 -10.34
C SER A 111 20.82 -49.19 -10.32
N ILE A 112 20.53 -48.64 -9.13
CA ILE A 112 20.07 -47.25 -8.98
C ILE A 112 21.18 -46.28 -9.42
N SER A 113 22.42 -46.50 -8.98
CA SER A 113 23.58 -45.68 -9.34
C SER A 113 23.83 -45.72 -10.85
N GLU A 114 23.80 -46.91 -11.45
CA GLU A 114 23.94 -47.12 -12.90
C GLU A 114 22.81 -46.44 -13.67
N SER A 115 21.56 -46.55 -13.21
CA SER A 115 20.41 -45.90 -13.85
C SER A 115 20.50 -44.38 -13.76
N ALA A 116 20.87 -43.83 -12.60
CA ALA A 116 21.06 -42.40 -12.42
C ALA A 116 22.22 -41.88 -13.29
N SER A 117 23.34 -42.62 -13.34
CA SER A 117 24.47 -42.31 -14.21
C SER A 117 24.07 -42.36 -15.69
N TRP A 118 23.29 -43.37 -16.09
CA TRP A 118 22.79 -43.49 -17.44
C TRP A 118 21.91 -42.30 -17.83
N ILE A 119 20.98 -41.87 -16.96
CA ILE A 119 20.14 -40.69 -17.20
C ILE A 119 21.01 -39.44 -17.33
N ALA A 120 21.97 -39.25 -16.42
CA ALA A 120 22.84 -38.09 -16.40
C ALA A 120 23.71 -37.97 -17.66
N VAL A 121 24.19 -39.10 -18.19
CA VAL A 121 25.08 -39.13 -19.36
C VAL A 121 24.31 -39.18 -20.69
N ASN A 122 23.21 -39.93 -20.77
CA ASN A 122 22.56 -40.23 -22.05
C ASN A 122 21.28 -39.45 -22.31
N TYR A 123 20.56 -39.03 -21.26
CA TYR A 123 19.27 -38.36 -21.40
C TYR A 123 19.36 -36.87 -21.14
N LEU A 124 19.94 -36.44 -20.01
CA LEU A 124 20.01 -35.02 -19.65
C LEU A 124 20.67 -34.14 -20.73
N PRO A 125 21.81 -34.52 -21.34
CA PRO A 125 22.42 -33.69 -22.38
C PRO A 125 21.53 -33.53 -23.61
N LYS A 126 20.81 -34.59 -24.01
CA LYS A 126 19.87 -34.55 -25.14
C LYS A 126 18.66 -33.66 -24.83
N ALA A 127 18.08 -33.81 -23.64
CA ALA A 127 16.97 -32.98 -23.19
C ALA A 127 17.37 -31.49 -23.12
N LYS A 128 18.56 -31.18 -22.59
CA LYS A 128 19.11 -29.82 -22.59
C LYS A 128 19.29 -29.29 -24.01
N GLN A 129 19.85 -30.08 -24.92
CA GLN A 129 20.05 -29.66 -26.30
C GLN A 129 18.72 -29.41 -27.04
N MET A 130 17.71 -30.25 -26.81
CA MET A 130 16.36 -30.05 -27.35
C MET A 130 15.77 -28.74 -26.84
N ALA A 131 15.84 -28.47 -25.53
CA ALA A 131 15.36 -27.22 -24.94
C ALA A 131 16.09 -25.99 -25.53
N ILE A 132 17.42 -26.04 -25.68
CA ILE A 132 18.21 -24.97 -26.29
C ILE A 132 17.76 -24.71 -27.73
N ASN A 133 17.58 -25.78 -28.52
CA ASN A 133 17.14 -25.66 -29.91
C ASN A 133 15.71 -25.11 -30.00
N ASP A 134 14.79 -25.56 -29.15
CA ASP A 134 13.42 -25.06 -29.11
C ASP A 134 13.39 -23.55 -28.81
N VAL A 135 14.18 -23.08 -27.83
CA VAL A 135 14.27 -21.63 -27.54
C VAL A 135 14.88 -20.89 -28.73
N ARG A 136 15.96 -21.40 -29.32
CA ARG A 136 16.61 -20.77 -30.48
C ARG A 136 15.66 -20.65 -31.67
N ASP A 137 14.92 -21.71 -31.99
CA ASP A 137 14.04 -21.78 -33.15
C ASP A 137 12.82 -20.84 -32.99
N ASN A 138 12.33 -20.64 -31.76
CA ASN A 138 11.22 -19.72 -31.48
C ASN A 138 11.66 -18.27 -31.23
N SER A 139 12.89 -18.04 -30.75
CA SER A 139 13.42 -16.71 -30.39
C SER A 139 13.28 -15.68 -31.51
N LEU A 140 13.43 -16.09 -32.77
CA LEU A 140 13.28 -15.19 -33.92
C LEU A 140 11.87 -14.62 -34.05
N GLN A 141 10.84 -15.42 -33.72
CA GLN A 141 9.45 -14.96 -33.72
C GLN A 141 9.21 -13.95 -32.59
N ASP A 142 9.74 -14.22 -31.40
CA ASP A 142 9.65 -13.32 -30.25
C ASP A 142 10.34 -11.97 -30.53
N ILE A 143 11.56 -12.00 -31.08
CA ILE A 143 12.29 -10.79 -31.49
C ILE A 143 11.54 -10.02 -32.59
N THR A 144 10.88 -10.72 -33.52
CA THR A 144 10.07 -10.10 -34.57
C THR A 144 8.84 -9.41 -33.98
N TYR A 145 8.18 -10.04 -33.00
CA TYR A 145 7.06 -9.44 -32.27
C TYR A 145 7.49 -8.16 -31.55
N ILE A 146 8.58 -8.21 -30.78
CA ILE A 146 9.13 -7.04 -30.10
C ILE A 146 9.48 -5.93 -31.11
N SER A 147 10.13 -6.26 -32.22
CA SER A 147 10.48 -5.27 -33.25
C SER A 147 9.24 -4.63 -33.88
N THR A 148 8.15 -5.38 -34.03
CA THR A 148 6.86 -4.86 -34.49
C THR A 148 6.27 -3.88 -33.47
N LEU A 149 6.35 -4.21 -32.19
CA LEU A 149 5.93 -3.33 -31.10
C LEU A 149 6.79 -2.07 -31.03
N THR A 150 8.11 -2.18 -31.15
CA THR A 150 9.03 -1.02 -31.26
C THR A 150 8.62 -0.11 -32.42
N SER A 151 8.30 -0.66 -33.60
CA SER A 151 7.84 0.13 -34.76
C SER A 151 6.52 0.84 -34.50
N TYR A 152 5.57 0.16 -33.85
CA TYR A 152 4.29 0.76 -33.48
C TYR A 152 4.46 1.92 -32.48
N LEU A 153 5.27 1.71 -31.44
CA LEU A 153 5.57 2.74 -30.43
C LEU A 153 6.35 3.90 -31.05
N SER A 154 7.32 3.61 -31.92
CA SER A 154 8.13 4.60 -32.63
C SER A 154 7.27 5.61 -33.38
N LYS A 155 6.24 5.15 -34.13
CA LYS A 155 5.33 6.07 -34.85
C LYS A 155 4.64 7.08 -33.94
N ARG A 156 4.14 6.61 -32.79
CA ARG A 156 3.50 7.49 -31.80
C ARG A 156 4.53 8.40 -31.15
N PHE A 157 5.64 7.84 -30.71
CA PHE A 157 6.75 8.55 -30.10
C PHE A 157 7.30 9.68 -30.98
N SER A 158 7.52 9.41 -32.27
CA SER A 158 8.04 10.40 -33.23
C SER A 158 7.15 11.64 -33.35
N SER A 159 5.83 11.46 -33.25
CA SER A 159 4.84 12.55 -33.31
C SER A 159 4.74 13.40 -32.03
N MET A 160 5.39 12.98 -30.94
CA MET A 160 5.33 13.70 -29.66
C MET A 160 6.23 14.94 -29.64
N ASP A 161 5.84 15.91 -28.81
CA ASP A 161 6.68 17.04 -28.45
C ASP A 161 7.98 16.59 -27.75
N GLN A 162 9.04 17.39 -27.91
CA GLN A 162 10.37 17.09 -27.38
C GLN A 162 10.35 16.86 -25.87
N ASN A 163 9.50 17.56 -25.12
CA ASN A 163 9.42 17.40 -23.67
C ASN A 163 8.95 16.00 -23.28
N TYR A 164 7.97 15.41 -23.99
CA TYR A 164 7.54 14.04 -23.72
C TYR A 164 8.63 13.03 -24.05
N LYS A 165 9.35 13.25 -25.16
CA LYS A 165 10.49 12.41 -25.55
C LYS A 165 11.56 12.40 -24.48
N LEU A 166 11.99 13.58 -24.02
CA LEU A 166 12.97 13.69 -22.94
C LEU A 166 12.43 13.11 -21.63
N ALA A 167 11.19 13.41 -21.27
CA ALA A 167 10.53 12.90 -20.07
C ALA A 167 10.44 11.35 -20.02
N GLY A 168 10.34 10.72 -21.19
CA GLY A 168 10.30 9.26 -21.35
C GLY A 168 11.58 8.56 -20.91
N LEU A 169 12.75 9.20 -21.07
CA LEU A 169 14.08 8.63 -20.78
C LEU A 169 14.36 8.39 -19.28
N TYR A 170 13.46 8.80 -18.38
CA TYR A 170 13.69 8.71 -16.94
C TYR A 170 14.09 7.29 -16.48
N GLY A 171 13.39 6.27 -16.98
CA GLY A 171 13.71 4.86 -16.67
C GLY A 171 15.08 4.45 -17.21
N THR A 172 15.39 4.78 -18.46
CA THR A 172 16.68 4.49 -19.10
C THR A 172 17.85 5.13 -18.35
N LEU A 173 17.71 6.40 -17.94
CA LEU A 173 18.72 7.09 -17.14
C LEU A 173 18.91 6.45 -15.76
N LYS A 174 17.85 5.89 -15.17
CA LYS A 174 17.96 5.14 -13.91
C LYS A 174 18.72 3.83 -14.06
N ILE A 175 18.58 3.14 -15.19
CA ILE A 175 19.40 1.96 -15.52
C ILE A 175 20.88 2.36 -15.62
N ILE A 176 21.20 3.44 -16.35
CA ILE A 176 22.58 3.95 -16.46
C ILE A 176 23.14 4.31 -15.09
N GLN A 177 22.39 5.02 -14.24
CA GLN A 177 22.83 5.37 -12.89
C GLN A 177 23.14 4.13 -12.02
N ALA A 178 22.45 3.01 -12.24
CA ALA A 178 22.60 1.80 -11.43
C ALA A 178 23.76 0.90 -11.88
N SER A 179 23.94 0.72 -13.20
CA SER A 179 24.86 -0.28 -13.76
C SER A 179 25.76 0.21 -14.88
N SER A 180 25.65 1.48 -15.31
CA SER A 180 26.36 2.02 -16.48
C SER A 180 26.18 1.17 -17.75
N ASP A 181 24.99 0.58 -17.93
CA ASP A 181 24.69 -0.30 -19.06
C ASP A 181 24.91 0.42 -20.40
N GLU A 182 25.71 -0.18 -21.28
CA GLU A 182 26.11 0.43 -22.56
C GLU A 182 24.94 0.60 -23.52
N ARG A 183 23.94 -0.29 -23.48
CA ARG A 183 22.74 -0.20 -24.34
C ARG A 183 21.87 0.96 -23.91
N ALA A 184 21.64 1.06 -22.59
CA ALA A 184 20.91 2.20 -22.03
C ALA A 184 21.64 3.52 -22.32
N LEU A 185 22.97 3.54 -22.20
CA LEU A 185 23.79 4.68 -22.54
C LEU A 185 23.70 5.05 -24.03
N SER A 186 23.69 4.07 -24.94
CA SER A 186 23.49 4.31 -26.37
C SER A 186 22.16 5.02 -26.65
N ILE A 187 21.06 4.54 -26.05
CA ILE A 187 19.72 5.11 -26.22
C ILE A 187 19.66 6.54 -25.65
N ALA A 188 20.07 6.72 -24.40
CA ALA A 188 19.98 8.04 -23.75
C ALA A 188 21.02 9.04 -24.32
N GLY A 189 22.14 8.54 -24.83
CA GLY A 189 23.23 9.33 -25.42
C GLY A 189 22.83 10.09 -26.68
N GLU A 190 21.82 9.62 -27.41
CA GLU A 190 21.24 10.35 -28.54
C GLU A 190 20.64 11.70 -28.12
N TYR A 191 20.15 11.78 -26.88
CA TYR A 191 19.49 12.97 -26.32
C TYR A 191 20.42 13.76 -25.40
N PHE A 192 21.42 13.10 -24.81
CA PHE A 192 22.39 13.68 -23.88
C PHE A 192 23.82 13.30 -24.31
N PRO A 193 24.34 13.91 -25.38
CA PRO A 193 25.64 13.54 -25.97
C PRO A 193 26.82 13.74 -25.02
N ASP A 194 26.70 14.65 -24.06
CA ASP A 194 27.72 14.88 -23.03
C ASP A 194 28.00 13.61 -22.20
N MET A 195 27.02 12.73 -21.98
CA MET A 195 27.24 11.47 -21.25
C MET A 195 28.14 10.50 -22.02
N ILE A 196 28.00 10.45 -23.35
CA ILE A 196 28.85 9.63 -24.22
C ILE A 196 30.28 10.15 -24.15
N LYS A 197 30.44 11.48 -24.23
CA LYS A 197 31.75 12.14 -24.16
C LYS A 197 32.46 11.86 -22.82
N THR A 198 31.79 12.13 -21.70
CA THR A 198 32.38 11.94 -20.37
C THR A 198 32.64 10.46 -20.06
N ARG A 199 31.81 9.54 -20.57
CA ARG A 199 32.07 8.09 -20.47
C ARG A 199 33.34 7.71 -21.23
N ALA A 200 33.50 8.20 -22.46
CA ALA A 200 34.68 7.90 -23.27
C ALA A 200 35.97 8.43 -22.62
N GLU A 201 35.92 9.65 -22.06
CA GLU A 201 37.02 10.23 -21.28
C GLU A 201 37.34 9.36 -20.06
N TYR A 202 36.33 8.93 -19.30
CA TYR A 202 36.53 8.06 -18.15
C TYR A 202 37.18 6.71 -18.52
N MET A 203 36.76 6.07 -19.60
CA MET A 203 37.37 4.82 -20.09
C MET A 203 38.81 5.02 -20.55
N LYS A 204 39.10 6.15 -21.21
CA LYS A 204 40.46 6.51 -21.60
C LYS A 204 41.37 6.68 -20.37
N GLU A 205 40.91 7.37 -19.33
CA GLU A 205 41.68 7.55 -18.10
C GLU A 205 41.90 6.22 -17.37
N GLN A 206 40.90 5.33 -17.31
CA GLN A 206 41.08 3.98 -16.77
C GLN A 206 42.15 3.19 -17.52
N SER A 207 42.11 3.20 -18.85
CA SER A 207 43.10 2.48 -19.67
C SER A 207 44.51 3.07 -19.53
N SER A 208 44.61 4.39 -19.38
CA SER A 208 45.88 5.09 -19.16
C SER A 208 46.46 4.75 -17.78
N ALA A 209 45.62 4.75 -16.75
CA ALA A 209 45.99 4.33 -15.39
C ALA A 209 46.39 2.84 -15.33
N ALA A 210 45.65 1.95 -15.99
CA ALA A 210 46.01 0.53 -16.07
C ALA A 210 47.40 0.34 -16.68
N SER A 211 47.70 1.08 -17.75
CA SER A 211 49.00 1.02 -18.42
C SER A 211 50.13 1.53 -17.51
N ALA A 212 49.92 2.63 -16.78
CA ALA A 212 50.89 3.17 -15.84
C ALA A 212 51.15 2.25 -14.64
N LEU A 213 50.15 1.46 -14.22
CA LEU A 213 50.22 0.61 -13.04
C LEU A 213 50.54 -0.87 -13.34
N ALA A 214 50.76 -1.23 -14.61
CA ALA A 214 50.91 -2.62 -15.03
C ALA A 214 52.03 -3.39 -14.31
N ASN A 215 53.15 -2.72 -14.03
CA ASN A 215 54.32 -3.33 -13.37
C ASN A 215 54.29 -3.25 -11.84
N VAL A 216 53.41 -2.42 -11.27
CA VAL A 216 53.39 -2.12 -9.83
C VAL A 216 53.25 -3.37 -8.95
N PRO A 217 52.35 -4.34 -9.24
CA PRO A 217 52.27 -5.56 -8.45
C PRO A 217 53.60 -6.34 -8.41
N GLY A 218 54.32 -6.36 -9.54
CA GLY A 218 55.64 -7.01 -9.65
C GLY A 218 56.73 -6.25 -8.89
N GLU A 219 56.78 -4.94 -9.01
CA GLU A 219 57.73 -4.07 -8.31
C GLU A 219 57.58 -4.20 -6.78
N VAL A 220 56.35 -4.14 -6.28
CA VAL A 220 56.04 -4.32 -4.86
C VAL A 220 56.48 -5.70 -4.37
N SER A 221 56.18 -6.76 -5.14
CA SER A 221 56.61 -8.12 -4.82
C SER A 221 58.14 -8.24 -4.73
N GLN A 222 58.87 -7.64 -5.68
CA GLN A 222 60.34 -7.65 -5.67
C GLN A 222 60.93 -6.90 -4.46
N ILE A 223 60.38 -5.74 -4.11
CA ILE A 223 60.82 -4.96 -2.93
C ILE A 223 60.66 -5.79 -1.65
N LEU A 224 59.52 -6.46 -1.48
CA LEU A 224 59.23 -7.29 -0.30
C LEU A 224 60.13 -8.53 -0.23
N LEU A 225 60.25 -9.27 -1.34
CA LEU A 225 61.08 -10.49 -1.41
C LEU A 225 62.57 -10.21 -1.18
N LYS A 226 63.10 -9.10 -1.72
CA LYS A 226 64.51 -8.71 -1.51
C LYS A 226 64.84 -8.43 -0.04
N ASN A 227 63.83 -8.09 0.76
CA ASN A 227 63.96 -7.86 2.20
C ASN A 227 63.50 -9.06 3.04
N GLY A 228 63.27 -10.23 2.43
CA GLY A 228 62.89 -11.45 3.14
C GLY A 228 61.44 -11.49 3.63
N LEU A 229 60.57 -10.59 3.16
CA LEU A 229 59.15 -10.54 3.51
C LEU A 229 58.33 -11.33 2.49
N ALA A 230 57.81 -12.48 2.91
CA ALA A 230 56.97 -13.37 2.08
C ALA A 230 55.73 -13.90 2.84
N ASP A 231 55.38 -13.24 3.94
CA ASP A 231 54.24 -13.61 4.78
C ASP A 231 52.89 -13.27 4.12
N GLN A 232 51.79 -13.57 4.82
CA GLN A 232 50.45 -13.35 4.29
C GLN A 232 50.17 -11.87 4.02
N ASN A 233 50.67 -10.96 4.86
CA ASN A 233 50.46 -9.51 4.69
C ASN A 233 51.16 -8.99 3.42
N ALA A 234 52.37 -9.47 3.13
CA ALA A 234 53.08 -9.17 1.90
C ALA A 234 52.30 -9.63 0.65
N LYS A 235 51.72 -10.83 0.70
CA LYS A 235 50.87 -11.36 -0.39
C LYS A 235 49.58 -10.57 -0.55
N ASP A 236 48.94 -10.19 0.55
CA ASP A 236 47.68 -9.45 0.55
C ASP A 236 47.84 -8.05 -0.04
N LEU A 237 48.99 -7.39 0.22
CA LEU A 237 49.36 -6.11 -0.40
C LEU A 237 49.57 -6.24 -1.91
N VAL A 238 50.36 -7.23 -2.36
CA VAL A 238 50.56 -7.48 -3.80
C VAL A 238 49.24 -7.77 -4.50
N ASN A 239 48.39 -8.60 -3.89
CA ASN A 239 47.06 -8.90 -4.41
C ASN A 239 46.17 -7.64 -4.48
N ALA A 240 46.31 -6.68 -3.56
CA ALA A 240 45.52 -5.44 -3.58
C ALA A 240 45.91 -4.54 -4.76
N TYR A 241 47.21 -4.45 -5.07
CA TYR A 241 47.68 -3.76 -6.27
C TYR A 241 47.26 -4.49 -7.55
N LEU A 242 47.32 -5.83 -7.55
CA LEU A 242 46.86 -6.64 -8.69
C LEU A 242 45.36 -6.46 -8.95
N GLU A 243 44.54 -6.44 -7.89
CA GLU A 243 43.10 -6.18 -7.98
C GLU A 243 42.82 -4.76 -8.53
N THR A 244 43.61 -3.77 -8.08
CA THR A 244 43.52 -2.39 -8.60
C THR A 244 43.83 -2.35 -10.10
N TYR A 245 44.95 -2.93 -10.51
CA TYR A 245 45.32 -3.01 -11.93
C TYR A 245 44.27 -3.75 -12.76
N THR A 246 43.81 -4.92 -12.29
CA THR A 246 42.85 -5.77 -13.02
C THR A 246 41.52 -5.04 -13.21
N SER A 247 41.02 -4.36 -12.18
CA SER A 247 39.76 -3.61 -12.29
C SER A 247 39.86 -2.40 -13.23
N LEU A 248 40.99 -1.70 -13.26
CA LEU A 248 41.25 -0.62 -14.23
C LEU A 248 41.36 -1.17 -15.66
N SER A 249 42.12 -2.25 -15.84
CA SER A 249 42.36 -2.87 -17.15
C SER A 249 41.07 -3.44 -17.76
N ASN A 250 40.16 -3.95 -16.94
CA ASN A 250 38.91 -4.55 -17.39
C ASN A 250 37.77 -3.52 -17.54
N GLY A 251 38.01 -2.24 -17.26
CA GLY A 251 36.98 -1.21 -17.37
C GLY A 251 35.94 -1.21 -16.23
N THR A 252 36.14 -2.04 -15.20
CA THR A 252 35.17 -2.28 -14.12
C THR A 252 35.50 -1.51 -12.84
N PHE A 253 36.48 -0.61 -12.89
CA PHE A 253 36.92 0.15 -11.74
C PHE A 253 35.82 1.08 -11.21
N ASN A 254 35.63 1.09 -9.89
CA ASN A 254 34.74 2.02 -9.20
C ASN A 254 35.46 2.56 -7.96
N TYR A 255 35.59 3.88 -7.88
CA TYR A 255 36.37 4.51 -6.81
C TYR A 255 35.81 4.23 -5.41
N GLY A 256 34.48 4.26 -5.23
CA GLY A 256 33.85 3.97 -3.94
C GLY A 256 34.10 2.52 -3.48
N LYS A 257 34.07 1.57 -4.41
CA LYS A 257 34.41 0.16 -4.16
C LYS A 257 35.90 -0.10 -4.01
N TRP A 258 36.77 0.83 -4.40
CA TRP A 258 38.22 0.69 -4.29
C TRP A 258 38.77 1.40 -3.05
N PHE A 259 38.39 2.65 -2.82
CA PHE A 259 39.05 3.54 -1.85
C PHE A 259 39.02 2.98 -0.43
N ALA A 260 37.86 2.58 0.08
CA ALA A 260 37.75 2.08 1.44
C ALA A 260 38.26 0.63 1.60
N PRO A 261 37.79 -0.37 0.82
CA PRO A 261 38.14 -1.77 1.07
C PRO A 261 39.50 -2.18 0.49
N VAL A 262 39.96 -1.57 -0.60
CA VAL A 262 41.24 -1.92 -1.25
C VAL A 262 42.32 -0.93 -0.83
N TYR A 263 42.11 0.37 -1.06
CA TYR A 263 43.16 1.36 -0.79
C TYR A 263 43.43 1.55 0.71
N LEU A 264 42.45 1.97 1.50
CA LEU A 264 42.68 2.29 2.91
C LEU A 264 43.04 1.05 3.74
N LYS A 265 42.26 -0.03 3.59
CA LYS A 265 42.39 -1.23 4.43
C LYS A 265 43.57 -2.13 4.07
N ARG A 266 43.95 -2.19 2.79
CA ARG A 266 45.00 -3.12 2.33
C ARG A 266 46.22 -2.33 1.86
N ILE A 267 46.09 -1.56 0.79
CA ILE A 267 47.24 -0.85 0.21
C ILE A 267 47.90 0.08 1.24
N ASN A 268 47.16 0.97 1.89
CA ASN A 268 47.72 1.96 2.80
C ASN A 268 48.13 1.34 4.13
N LEU A 269 47.27 0.55 4.75
CA LEU A 269 47.55 -0.06 6.05
C LEU A 269 48.71 -1.07 5.96
N ASP A 270 48.69 -1.98 5.00
CA ASP A 270 49.72 -3.02 4.86
C ASP A 270 51.06 -2.40 4.42
N THR A 271 51.04 -1.36 3.57
CA THR A 271 52.25 -0.60 3.26
C THR A 271 52.86 0.04 4.51
N ILE A 272 52.05 0.66 5.38
CA ILE A 272 52.55 1.24 6.65
C ILE A 272 53.13 0.15 7.55
N ASN A 273 52.44 -0.97 7.70
CA ASN A 273 52.86 -2.08 8.56
C ASN A 273 54.17 -2.70 8.08
N LEU A 274 54.27 -3.01 6.78
CA LEU A 274 55.45 -3.64 6.17
C LEU A 274 56.63 -2.67 6.09
N SER A 275 56.39 -1.37 5.89
CA SER A 275 57.43 -0.33 5.88
C SER A 275 58.30 -0.30 7.16
N ASN A 276 57.76 -0.71 8.31
CA ASN A 276 58.51 -0.78 9.57
C ASN A 276 59.52 -1.93 9.61
N SER A 277 59.35 -2.95 8.77
CA SER A 277 60.22 -4.12 8.68
C SER A 277 61.19 -4.05 7.50
N LEU A 278 61.12 -2.98 6.70
CA LEU A 278 61.98 -2.74 5.54
C LEU A 278 63.16 -1.83 5.89
N ASN A 279 64.25 -1.93 5.13
CA ASN A 279 65.31 -0.93 5.18
C ASN A 279 64.80 0.45 4.69
N GLN A 280 65.50 1.53 5.03
CA GLN A 280 65.05 2.90 4.75
C GLN A 280 64.79 3.16 3.25
N GLU A 281 65.62 2.63 2.37
CA GLU A 281 65.49 2.80 0.92
C GLU A 281 64.27 2.04 0.38
N SER A 282 64.12 0.76 0.71
CA SER A 282 62.97 -0.07 0.31
C SER A 282 61.65 0.44 0.92
N SER A 283 61.69 0.95 2.15
CA SER A 283 60.53 1.55 2.79
C SER A 283 60.09 2.83 2.06
N LYS A 284 61.04 3.68 1.67
CA LYS A 284 60.76 4.87 0.86
C LYS A 284 60.19 4.51 -0.51
N GLN A 285 60.82 3.57 -1.22
CA GLN A 285 60.33 3.09 -2.52
C GLN A 285 58.88 2.59 -2.45
N LEU A 286 58.54 1.81 -1.41
CA LEU A 286 57.18 1.31 -1.22
C LEU A 286 56.16 2.43 -0.94
N GLN A 287 56.54 3.44 -0.16
CA GLN A 287 55.69 4.61 0.10
C GLN A 287 55.51 5.49 -1.15
N ASP A 288 56.56 5.65 -1.96
CA ASP A 288 56.52 6.40 -3.22
C ASP A 288 55.60 5.69 -4.24
N ILE A 289 55.66 4.36 -4.34
CA ILE A 289 54.72 3.56 -5.16
C ILE A 289 53.28 3.77 -4.69
N LYS A 290 53.02 3.67 -3.38
CA LYS A 290 51.69 3.90 -2.80
C LYS A 290 51.14 5.28 -3.18
N ALA A 291 51.96 6.32 -3.04
CA ALA A 291 51.59 7.69 -3.37
C ALA A 291 51.31 7.86 -4.88
N SER A 292 52.15 7.28 -5.73
CA SER A 292 51.98 7.29 -7.19
C SER A 292 50.68 6.61 -7.61
N VAL A 293 50.40 5.40 -7.09
CA VAL A 293 49.16 4.65 -7.36
C VAL A 293 47.94 5.47 -6.96
N PHE A 294 47.97 6.10 -5.77
CA PHE A 294 46.87 6.94 -5.34
C PHE A 294 46.66 8.15 -6.26
N ALA A 295 47.73 8.84 -6.66
CA ALA A 295 47.67 9.98 -7.57
C ALA A 295 47.10 9.60 -8.94
N THR A 296 47.59 8.50 -9.53
CA THR A 296 47.06 7.98 -10.81
C THR A 296 45.57 7.63 -10.72
N VAL A 297 45.15 7.00 -9.62
CA VAL A 297 43.73 6.65 -9.43
C VAL A 297 42.85 7.89 -9.15
N GLN A 298 43.41 8.99 -8.62
CA GLN A 298 42.66 10.25 -8.46
C GLN A 298 42.25 10.88 -9.81
N GLU A 299 43.06 10.75 -10.85
CA GLU A 299 42.71 11.23 -12.19
C GLU A 299 41.52 10.43 -12.77
N VAL A 300 41.53 9.11 -12.57
CA VAL A 300 40.40 8.22 -12.90
C VAL A 300 39.15 8.58 -12.10
N ASN A 301 39.28 8.89 -10.80
CA ASN A 301 38.16 9.32 -9.98
C ASN A 301 37.56 10.65 -10.46
N SER A 302 38.40 11.58 -10.89
CA SER A 302 37.98 12.89 -11.38
C SER A 302 37.15 12.78 -12.66
N SER A 303 37.60 11.97 -13.62
CA SER A 303 36.84 11.69 -14.86
C SER A 303 35.57 10.86 -14.60
N GLY A 304 35.63 9.88 -13.69
CA GLY A 304 34.45 9.13 -13.26
C GLY A 304 33.39 10.02 -12.60
N SER A 305 33.81 10.95 -11.75
CA SER A 305 32.90 11.93 -11.12
C SER A 305 32.25 12.85 -12.15
N ALA A 306 32.98 13.26 -13.19
CA ALA A 306 32.43 14.05 -14.29
C ALA A 306 31.37 13.27 -15.08
N TYR A 307 31.58 11.97 -15.30
CA TYR A 307 30.58 11.08 -15.90
C TYR A 307 29.33 10.96 -15.00
N ASP A 308 29.49 10.66 -13.71
CA ASP A 308 28.37 10.54 -12.77
C ASP A 308 27.58 11.85 -12.66
N GLN A 309 28.25 12.99 -12.73
CA GLN A 309 27.62 14.32 -12.76
C GLN A 309 26.83 14.54 -14.05
N SER A 310 27.33 14.10 -15.21
CA SER A 310 26.61 14.21 -16.47
C SER A 310 25.32 13.38 -16.48
N VAL A 311 25.37 12.15 -15.95
CA VAL A 311 24.18 11.28 -15.79
C VAL A 311 23.17 11.92 -14.82
N SER A 312 23.66 12.42 -13.68
CA SER A 312 22.81 13.08 -12.68
C SER A 312 22.15 14.35 -13.21
N SER A 313 22.87 15.12 -14.03
CA SER A 313 22.35 16.33 -14.68
C SER A 313 21.28 15.99 -15.71
N ALA A 314 21.49 14.95 -16.53
CA ALA A 314 20.48 14.45 -17.47
C ALA A 314 19.21 13.99 -16.73
N LEU A 315 19.37 13.23 -15.64
CA LEU A 315 18.25 12.75 -14.81
C LEU A 315 17.46 13.91 -14.19
N SER A 316 18.16 14.92 -13.66
CA SER A 316 17.54 16.13 -13.11
C SER A 316 16.75 16.90 -14.17
N THR A 317 17.33 17.09 -15.36
CA THR A 317 16.64 17.73 -16.50
C THR A 317 15.36 17.00 -16.87
N VAL A 318 15.42 15.68 -17.04
CA VAL A 318 14.24 14.86 -17.37
C VAL A 318 13.19 14.92 -16.25
N GLN A 319 13.60 14.88 -14.99
CA GLN A 319 12.68 14.98 -13.86
C GLN A 319 12.01 16.35 -13.78
N ASN A 320 12.73 17.43 -14.03
CA ASN A 320 12.18 18.78 -14.09
C ASN A 320 11.16 18.93 -15.22
N ILE A 321 11.43 18.35 -16.40
CA ILE A 321 10.49 18.34 -17.52
C ILE A 321 9.21 17.56 -17.16
N ARG A 322 9.33 16.38 -16.54
CA ARG A 322 8.17 15.60 -16.06
C ARG A 322 7.30 16.42 -15.11
N ASN A 323 7.94 17.08 -14.14
CA ASN A 323 7.25 17.94 -13.18
C ASN A 323 6.60 19.16 -13.86
N ALA A 324 7.24 19.75 -14.87
CA ALA A 324 6.68 20.88 -15.60
C ALA A 324 5.45 20.48 -16.43
N LEU A 325 5.48 19.31 -17.07
CA LEU A 325 4.37 18.79 -17.86
C LEU A 325 3.10 18.56 -17.01
N THR A 326 3.24 18.01 -15.81
CA THR A 326 2.07 17.70 -14.95
C THR A 326 1.75 18.80 -13.95
N GLY A 327 2.74 19.60 -13.54
CA GLY A 327 2.70 20.45 -12.36
C GLY A 327 1.62 21.54 -12.42
N THR A 328 1.49 22.24 -13.54
CA THR A 328 0.48 23.31 -13.71
C THR A 328 -0.94 22.77 -13.62
N VAL A 329 -1.21 21.65 -14.28
CA VAL A 329 -2.53 21.01 -14.30
C VAL A 329 -2.85 20.44 -12.91
N GLN A 330 -1.90 19.74 -12.28
CA GLN A 330 -2.04 19.20 -10.93
C GLN A 330 -2.29 20.30 -9.89
N ALA A 331 -1.56 21.42 -9.97
CA ALA A 331 -1.75 22.55 -9.07
C ALA A 331 -3.14 23.18 -9.25
N SER A 332 -3.60 23.32 -10.50
CA SER A 332 -4.93 23.84 -10.83
C SER A 332 -6.04 22.94 -10.29
N ILE A 333 -5.94 21.62 -10.49
CA ILE A 333 -6.87 20.63 -9.92
C ILE A 333 -6.87 20.70 -8.40
N THR A 334 -5.69 20.76 -7.78
CA THR A 334 -5.55 20.83 -6.31
C THR A 334 -6.22 22.09 -5.76
N ASN A 335 -6.01 23.25 -6.40
CA ASN A 335 -6.63 24.50 -6.00
C ASN A 335 -8.16 24.45 -6.13
N LEU A 336 -8.68 23.90 -7.24
CA LEU A 336 -10.13 23.74 -7.42
C LEU A 336 -10.73 22.76 -6.40
N ASN A 337 -10.07 21.65 -6.10
CA ASN A 337 -10.51 20.71 -5.06
C ASN A 337 -10.52 21.35 -3.66
N ASN A 338 -9.51 22.16 -3.34
CA ASN A 338 -9.46 22.92 -2.09
C ASN A 338 -10.60 23.94 -2.02
N THR A 339 -10.85 24.66 -3.13
CA THR A 339 -11.95 25.62 -3.23
C THR A 339 -13.30 24.91 -3.05
N TYR A 340 -13.51 23.78 -3.73
CA TYR A 340 -14.70 22.96 -3.59
C TYR A 340 -14.93 22.53 -2.14
N SER A 341 -13.87 22.04 -1.49
CA SER A 341 -13.93 21.56 -0.10
C SER A 341 -14.26 22.69 0.88
N THR A 342 -13.67 23.87 0.68
CA THR A 342 -13.96 25.07 1.48
C THR A 342 -15.43 25.49 1.34
N VAL A 343 -15.92 25.62 0.10
CA VAL A 343 -17.32 26.00 -0.16
C VAL A 343 -18.29 24.96 0.40
N SER A 344 -17.99 23.66 0.24
CA SER A 344 -18.81 22.58 0.80
C SER A 344 -18.87 22.63 2.33
N SER A 345 -17.73 22.90 2.99
CA SER A 345 -17.67 23.07 4.44
C SER A 345 -18.47 24.30 4.93
N GLU A 346 -18.38 25.41 4.20
CA GLU A 346 -19.16 26.62 4.48
C GLU A 346 -20.66 26.36 4.36
N ILE A 347 -21.09 25.69 3.29
CA ILE A 347 -22.48 25.26 3.09
C ILE A 347 -22.96 24.39 4.26
N ASN A 348 -22.18 23.40 4.68
CA ASN A 348 -22.53 22.55 5.82
C ASN A 348 -22.67 23.33 7.12
N THR A 349 -21.77 24.28 7.37
CA THR A 349 -21.80 25.16 8.55
C THR A 349 -23.02 26.08 8.53
N MET A 350 -23.35 26.65 7.37
CA MET A 350 -24.54 27.48 7.17
C MET A 350 -25.83 26.67 7.33
N MET A 351 -25.90 25.44 6.82
CA MET A 351 -27.06 24.55 7.00
C MET A 351 -27.28 24.19 8.47
N ALA A 352 -26.20 23.87 9.20
CA ALA A 352 -26.28 23.59 10.64
C ALA A 352 -26.77 24.83 11.42
N SER A 353 -26.21 26.00 11.10
CA SER A 353 -26.62 27.27 11.71
C SER A 353 -28.08 27.62 11.39
N SER A 354 -28.50 27.45 10.14
CA SER A 354 -29.88 27.63 9.67
C SER A 354 -30.85 26.78 10.49
N THR A 355 -30.54 25.49 10.65
CA THR A 355 -31.34 24.54 11.44
C THR A 355 -31.41 24.97 12.91
N ALA A 356 -30.29 25.40 13.49
CA ALA A 356 -30.25 25.88 14.87
C ALA A 356 -31.11 27.15 15.08
N TYR A 357 -31.02 28.13 14.18
CA TYR A 357 -31.85 29.34 14.26
C TYR A 357 -33.34 29.04 14.13
N LEU A 358 -33.73 28.16 13.21
CA LEU A 358 -35.12 27.72 13.08
C LEU A 358 -35.62 27.03 14.37
N GLY A 359 -34.79 26.17 14.97
CA GLY A 359 -35.11 25.52 16.25
C GLY A 359 -35.28 26.52 17.40
N MET A 360 -34.37 27.50 17.53
CA MET A 360 -34.47 28.56 18.53
C MET A 360 -35.71 29.44 18.30
N MET A 361 -35.98 29.86 17.07
CA MET A 361 -37.18 30.61 16.71
C MET A 361 -38.46 29.84 17.06
N SER A 362 -38.51 28.53 16.79
CA SER A 362 -39.64 27.69 17.14
C SER A 362 -39.85 27.60 18.67
N SER A 363 -38.75 27.47 19.44
CA SER A 363 -38.79 27.51 20.90
C SER A 363 -39.28 28.87 21.44
N ASP A 364 -38.72 29.97 20.95
CA ASP A 364 -39.11 31.33 21.34
C ASP A 364 -40.59 31.57 21.03
N ALA A 365 -41.04 31.17 19.84
CA ALA A 365 -42.42 31.24 19.42
C ALA A 365 -43.37 30.44 20.34
N SER A 366 -42.97 29.23 20.76
CA SER A 366 -43.72 28.43 21.72
C SER A 366 -43.80 29.11 23.09
N GLN A 367 -42.73 29.74 23.55
CA GLN A 367 -42.72 30.49 24.82
C GLN A 367 -43.66 31.71 24.75
N ILE A 368 -43.65 32.47 23.64
CA ILE A 368 -44.61 33.55 23.42
C ILE A 368 -46.05 33.05 23.46
N SER A 369 -46.33 31.88 22.87
CA SER A 369 -47.66 31.26 22.97
C SER A 369 -48.06 30.90 24.40
N ILE A 370 -47.12 30.55 25.28
CA ILE A 370 -47.41 30.32 26.70
C ILE A 370 -47.74 31.65 27.40
N PHE A 371 -46.97 32.71 27.11
CA PHE A 371 -47.28 34.05 27.65
C PHE A 371 -48.61 34.58 27.13
N ALA A 372 -49.03 34.20 25.92
CA ALA A 372 -50.34 34.52 25.35
C ALA A 372 -51.49 34.13 26.28
N ASN A 373 -51.39 32.97 26.94
CA ASN A 373 -52.41 32.50 27.89
C ASN A 373 -52.60 33.43 29.10
N ASN A 374 -51.63 34.30 29.39
CA ASN A 374 -51.75 35.33 30.40
C ASN A 374 -52.09 36.70 29.80
N ILE A 375 -51.50 37.03 28.65
CA ILE A 375 -51.68 38.34 28.00
C ILE A 375 -53.12 38.50 27.49
N ILE A 376 -53.69 37.47 26.85
CA ILE A 376 -55.05 37.55 26.25
C ILE A 376 -56.12 37.74 27.35
N PRO A 377 -56.19 36.93 28.42
CA PRO A 377 -57.17 37.17 29.47
C PRO A 377 -56.97 38.51 30.20
N THR A 378 -55.72 38.96 30.33
CA THR A 378 -55.42 40.27 30.94
C THR A 378 -55.86 41.42 30.03
N SER A 379 -55.74 41.27 28.72
CA SER A 379 -56.30 42.20 27.71
C SER A 379 -57.82 42.31 27.82
N MET A 380 -58.51 41.18 27.98
CA MET A 380 -59.96 41.14 28.19
C MET A 380 -60.35 41.86 29.48
N ALA A 381 -59.72 41.52 30.62
CA ALA A 381 -60.00 42.16 31.90
C ALA A 381 -59.73 43.67 31.87
N LEU A 382 -58.66 44.11 31.21
CA LEU A 382 -58.38 45.53 31.01
C LEU A 382 -59.47 46.20 30.16
N SER A 383 -59.94 45.53 29.12
CA SER A 383 -61.02 46.01 28.25
C SER A 383 -62.34 46.16 29.02
N ASP A 384 -62.65 45.24 29.93
CA ASP A 384 -63.84 45.31 30.78
C ASP A 384 -63.78 46.51 31.73
N VAL A 385 -62.63 46.71 32.39
CA VAL A 385 -62.42 47.87 33.28
C VAL A 385 -62.52 49.19 32.50
N VAL A 386 -61.89 49.28 31.33
CA VAL A 386 -61.98 50.48 30.47
C VAL A 386 -63.40 50.69 29.97
N SER A 387 -64.17 49.63 29.69
CA SER A 387 -65.57 49.75 29.30
C SER A 387 -66.46 50.27 30.44
N ILE A 388 -66.22 49.83 31.68
CA ILE A 388 -66.90 50.37 32.87
C ILE A 388 -66.58 51.87 33.03
N ILE A 389 -65.32 52.25 32.87
CA ILE A 389 -64.90 53.66 32.90
C ILE A 389 -65.61 54.45 31.80
N LYS A 390 -65.56 53.99 30.55
CA LYS A 390 -66.22 54.63 29.39
C LYS A 390 -67.71 54.84 29.63
N ASN A 391 -68.42 53.80 30.09
CA ASN A 391 -69.86 53.86 30.36
C ASN A 391 -70.20 54.84 31.48
N THR A 392 -69.38 54.89 32.52
CA THR A 392 -69.58 55.79 33.66
C THR A 392 -69.32 57.25 33.29
N LEU A 393 -68.36 57.49 32.39
CA LEU A 393 -68.00 58.83 31.92
C LEU A 393 -68.83 59.32 30.73
N ASN A 394 -69.66 58.47 30.14
CA ASN A 394 -70.42 58.79 28.94
C ASN A 394 -71.39 59.97 29.18
N GLY A 395 -71.24 61.04 28.41
CA GLY A 395 -72.06 62.25 28.53
C GLY A 395 -71.67 63.22 29.66
N LEU A 396 -70.58 62.97 30.39
CA LEU A 396 -70.07 63.90 31.42
C LEU A 396 -69.18 64.99 30.81
N PRO A 397 -69.28 66.25 31.30
CA PRO A 397 -68.45 67.34 30.82
C PRO A 397 -66.97 67.15 31.20
N SER A 398 -66.07 67.65 30.35
CA SER A 398 -64.62 67.64 30.58
C SER A 398 -64.28 68.27 31.94
N SER A 399 -63.47 67.58 32.75
CA SER A 399 -62.99 68.12 34.03
C SER A 399 -61.73 68.96 33.84
N THR A 400 -61.69 70.14 34.46
CA THR A 400 -60.48 70.99 34.60
C THR A 400 -59.69 70.70 35.88
N GLN A 401 -60.08 69.68 36.66
CA GLN A 401 -59.34 69.30 37.88
C GLN A 401 -58.03 68.58 37.53
N ASN A 402 -56.94 69.00 38.15
CA ASN A 402 -55.65 68.31 38.07
C ASN A 402 -55.69 67.07 38.96
N GLY A 403 -55.91 65.90 38.36
CA GLY A 403 -55.85 64.62 39.05
C GLY A 403 -55.25 63.54 38.16
N VAL A 404 -54.29 62.78 38.70
CA VAL A 404 -53.72 61.60 38.03
C VAL A 404 -54.49 60.38 38.52
N PHE A 405 -55.14 59.68 37.60
CA PHE A 405 -55.86 58.45 37.94
C PHE A 405 -54.90 57.27 38.18
N TYR A 406 -54.01 57.00 37.22
CA TYR A 406 -52.96 55.98 37.32
C TYR A 406 -51.90 56.19 36.22
N ASP A 407 -50.61 56.08 36.53
CA ASP A 407 -49.54 56.18 35.52
C ASP A 407 -49.40 54.87 34.72
N VAL A 408 -49.67 54.96 33.41
CA VAL A 408 -49.59 53.83 32.47
C VAL A 408 -48.51 54.00 31.40
N SER A 409 -47.70 55.07 31.47
CA SER A 409 -46.72 55.44 30.45
C SER A 409 -45.66 54.35 30.17
N GLY A 410 -45.15 53.72 31.24
CA GLY A 410 -44.21 52.59 31.13
C GLY A 410 -44.81 51.37 30.42
N TYR A 411 -46.09 51.10 30.62
CA TYR A 411 -46.80 49.99 29.98
C TYR A 411 -46.99 50.26 28.49
N ILE A 412 -47.40 51.47 28.13
CA ILE A 412 -47.54 51.90 26.73
C ILE A 412 -46.23 51.70 25.97
N THR A 413 -45.09 52.05 26.57
CA THR A 413 -43.78 51.88 25.94
C THR A 413 -43.45 50.41 25.70
N THR A 414 -43.62 49.54 26.71
CA THR A 414 -43.38 48.09 26.57
C THR A 414 -44.29 47.46 25.51
N VAL A 415 -45.57 47.85 25.49
CA VAL A 415 -46.55 47.35 24.51
C VAL A 415 -46.19 47.79 23.08
N LYS A 416 -45.79 49.05 22.88
CA LYS A 416 -45.32 49.55 21.56
C LYS A 416 -44.10 48.78 21.06
N ASN A 417 -43.14 48.51 21.94
CA ASN A 417 -41.96 47.70 21.60
C ASN A 417 -42.33 46.26 21.28
N TRP A 418 -43.33 45.70 21.95
CA TRP A 418 -43.81 44.34 21.67
C TRP A 418 -44.51 44.26 20.29
N ILE A 419 -45.35 45.23 19.97
CA ILE A 419 -46.06 45.30 18.68
C ILE A 419 -45.09 45.54 17.51
N SER A 420 -44.08 46.39 17.70
CA SER A 420 -43.10 46.70 16.64
C SER A 420 -42.32 45.48 16.16
N ILE A 421 -42.14 44.47 17.01
CA ILE A 421 -41.50 43.20 16.66
C ILE A 421 -42.53 42.20 16.14
N SER A 422 -43.61 41.95 16.90
CA SER A 422 -44.58 40.90 16.57
C SER A 422 -45.26 41.11 15.21
N SER A 423 -45.53 42.36 14.84
CA SER A 423 -46.16 42.71 13.56
C SER A 423 -45.32 42.35 12.33
N LYS A 424 -44.00 42.16 12.47
CA LYS A 424 -43.10 41.78 11.37
C LYS A 424 -43.25 40.32 10.96
N TYR A 425 -43.83 39.47 11.81
CA TYR A 425 -43.81 38.02 11.63
C TYR A 425 -45.23 37.44 11.69
N ALA A 426 -45.63 36.75 10.62
CA ALA A 426 -46.96 36.15 10.50
C ALA A 426 -47.30 35.17 11.65
N TYR A 427 -46.28 34.56 12.27
CA TYR A 427 -46.45 33.63 13.38
C TYR A 427 -47.18 34.25 14.59
N PHE A 428 -47.02 35.55 14.83
CA PHE A 428 -47.63 36.23 15.98
C PHE A 428 -48.98 36.91 15.65
N SER A 429 -49.49 36.73 14.43
CA SER A 429 -50.72 37.37 13.95
C SER A 429 -51.97 37.09 14.80
N SER A 430 -52.00 35.98 15.54
CA SER A 430 -53.12 35.62 16.42
C SER A 430 -53.16 36.39 17.74
N ILE A 431 -52.00 36.88 18.23
CA ILE A 431 -51.88 37.56 19.53
C ILE A 431 -51.65 39.06 19.38
N THR A 432 -51.01 39.51 18.30
CA THR A 432 -50.75 40.95 18.05
C THR A 432 -52.00 41.82 18.16
N PRO A 433 -53.19 41.42 17.65
CA PRO A 433 -54.42 42.21 17.82
C PRO A 433 -54.84 42.41 19.29
N ASP A 434 -54.67 41.41 20.16
CA ASP A 434 -55.04 41.53 21.56
C ASP A 434 -54.05 42.38 22.36
N VAL A 435 -52.78 42.39 21.96
CA VAL A 435 -51.77 43.33 22.47
C VAL A 435 -52.03 44.75 21.97
N GLN A 436 -52.52 44.91 20.74
CA GLN A 436 -52.99 46.21 20.24
C GLN A 436 -54.19 46.74 21.04
N LYS A 437 -55.17 45.90 21.41
CA LYS A 437 -56.27 46.30 22.30
C LYS A 437 -55.78 46.77 23.67
N ILE A 438 -54.73 46.14 24.21
CA ILE A 438 -54.09 46.61 25.45
C ILE A 438 -53.56 48.04 25.23
N LEU A 439 -52.85 48.29 24.12
CA LEU A 439 -52.35 49.63 23.81
C LEU A 439 -53.47 50.67 23.77
N ASP A 440 -54.53 50.39 23.01
CA ASP A 440 -55.66 51.30 22.83
C ASP A 440 -56.35 51.63 24.17
N ASN A 441 -56.49 50.62 25.04
CA ASN A 441 -57.09 50.78 26.37
C ASN A 441 -56.19 51.58 27.33
N LEU A 442 -54.87 51.36 27.32
CA LEU A 442 -53.92 52.13 28.12
C LEU A 442 -53.85 53.58 27.65
N GLU A 443 -53.82 53.81 26.33
CA GLU A 443 -53.86 55.16 25.75
C GLU A 443 -55.16 55.88 26.11
N TYR A 444 -56.31 55.20 26.12
CA TYR A 444 -57.57 55.76 26.61
C TYR A 444 -57.47 56.20 28.08
N ILE A 445 -56.92 55.37 28.97
CA ILE A 445 -56.71 55.73 30.39
C ILE A 445 -55.78 56.95 30.49
N GLN A 446 -54.66 56.96 29.76
CA GLN A 446 -53.68 58.05 29.77
C GLN A 446 -54.28 59.38 29.30
N SER A 447 -55.08 59.37 28.22
CA SER A 447 -55.70 60.57 27.67
C SER A 447 -56.86 61.12 28.50
N ASN A 448 -57.45 60.31 29.39
CA ASN A 448 -58.63 60.69 30.19
C ASN A 448 -58.35 60.78 31.69
N GLN A 449 -57.08 60.78 32.14
CA GLN A 449 -56.72 60.72 33.56
C GLN A 449 -57.44 61.77 34.43
N SER A 450 -57.43 63.04 34.02
CA SER A 450 -58.06 64.14 34.76
C SER A 450 -59.58 63.99 34.88
N LEU A 451 -60.22 63.46 33.84
CA LEU A 451 -61.66 63.21 33.82
C LEU A 451 -62.03 62.02 34.70
N ILE A 452 -61.24 60.95 34.65
CA ILE A 452 -61.45 59.76 35.49
C ILE A 452 -61.22 60.12 36.97
N ALA A 453 -60.15 60.86 37.28
CA ALA A 453 -59.81 61.27 38.64
C ALA A 453 -60.87 62.18 39.29
N ALA A 454 -61.57 62.99 38.51
CA ALA A 454 -62.65 63.85 39.00
C ALA A 454 -63.93 63.08 39.42
N HIS A 455 -64.07 61.81 39.03
CA HIS A 455 -65.26 60.99 39.27
C HIS A 455 -64.98 59.77 40.16
N LEU A 456 -63.95 59.82 41.00
CA LEU A 456 -63.58 58.75 41.94
C LEU A 456 -64.68 58.44 42.98
N ASN A 457 -65.60 59.36 43.23
CA ASN A 457 -66.76 59.16 44.10
C ASN A 457 -67.81 58.21 43.50
N SER A 458 -67.74 57.90 42.21
CA SER A 458 -68.56 56.83 41.62
C SER A 458 -68.06 55.47 42.07
N ASN A 459 -68.95 54.64 42.61
CA ASN A 459 -68.63 53.25 42.98
C ASN A 459 -67.98 52.48 41.81
N ALA A 460 -68.38 52.76 40.56
CA ALA A 460 -67.82 52.11 39.37
C ALA A 460 -66.37 52.52 39.10
N ILE A 461 -66.04 53.82 39.20
CA ILE A 461 -64.68 54.33 39.00
C ILE A 461 -63.78 53.95 40.19
N SER A 462 -64.31 53.98 41.42
CA SER A 462 -63.59 53.52 42.61
C SER A 462 -63.22 52.04 42.52
N ASN A 463 -64.17 51.18 42.12
CA ASN A 463 -63.91 49.76 41.90
C ASN A 463 -62.89 49.52 40.76
N ALA A 464 -62.96 50.30 39.68
CA ALA A 464 -61.96 50.27 38.61
C ALA A 464 -60.57 50.67 39.11
N GLN A 465 -60.47 51.70 39.97
CA GLN A 465 -59.22 52.14 40.58
C GLN A 465 -58.60 51.06 41.47
N MET A 466 -59.41 50.31 42.23
CA MET A 466 -58.92 49.20 43.06
C MET A 466 -58.50 47.98 42.24
N THR A 467 -59.14 47.73 41.10
CA THR A 467 -58.92 46.53 40.28
C THR A 467 -57.74 46.70 39.30
N LEU A 468 -57.59 47.90 38.75
CA LEU A 468 -56.59 48.21 37.72
C LEU A 468 -55.14 47.86 38.10
N PRO A 469 -54.65 48.11 39.33
CA PRO A 469 -53.29 47.74 39.74
C PRO A 469 -53.00 46.23 39.63
N PHE A 470 -53.99 45.38 39.92
CA PHE A 470 -53.84 43.92 39.81
C PHE A 470 -53.73 43.48 38.35
N ILE A 471 -54.57 44.06 37.48
CA ILE A 471 -54.54 43.80 36.03
C ILE A 471 -53.21 44.29 35.45
N LEU A 472 -52.78 45.50 35.79
CA LEU A 472 -51.53 46.07 35.32
C LEU A 472 -50.33 45.29 35.85
N SER A 473 -50.32 44.84 37.10
CA SER A 473 -49.24 43.98 37.62
C SER A 473 -49.11 42.66 36.84
N LYS A 474 -50.24 41.99 36.56
CA LYS A 474 -50.27 40.78 35.74
C LYS A 474 -49.83 41.04 34.30
N LEU A 475 -50.26 42.16 33.73
CA LEU A 475 -49.87 42.61 32.40
C LEU A 475 -48.36 42.90 32.32
N LYS A 476 -47.81 43.59 33.33
CA LYS A 476 -46.38 43.86 33.46
C LYS A 476 -45.59 42.56 33.44
N SER A 477 -46.00 41.60 34.27
CA SER A 477 -45.34 40.29 34.33
C SER A 477 -45.38 39.56 32.98
N GLY A 478 -46.51 39.60 32.27
CA GLY A 478 -46.63 38.95 30.96
C GLY A 478 -45.80 39.63 29.87
N LEU A 479 -45.81 40.96 29.83
CA LEU A 479 -45.09 41.73 28.81
C LEU A 479 -43.58 41.78 29.06
N ASP A 480 -43.14 42.00 30.30
CA ASP A 480 -41.72 42.08 30.65
C ASP A 480 -41.02 40.72 30.48
N MET A 481 -41.73 39.60 30.69
CA MET A 481 -41.19 38.26 30.45
C MET A 481 -41.19 37.87 28.96
N SER A 482 -42.18 38.31 28.19
CA SER A 482 -42.31 37.94 26.77
C SER A 482 -41.50 38.83 25.83
N LEU A 483 -41.27 40.10 26.16
CA LEU A 483 -40.55 41.02 25.28
C LEU A 483 -39.09 40.56 24.99
N PRO A 484 -38.28 40.10 25.96
CA PRO A 484 -36.94 39.57 25.68
C PRO A 484 -36.97 38.34 24.78
N VAL A 485 -37.95 37.45 24.95
CA VAL A 485 -38.14 36.27 24.10
C VAL A 485 -38.48 36.68 22.66
N LEU A 486 -39.33 37.70 22.50
CA LEU A 486 -39.69 38.24 21.20
C LEU A 486 -38.49 38.93 20.50
N GLN A 487 -37.64 39.62 21.27
CA GLN A 487 -36.38 40.19 20.78
C GLN A 487 -35.38 39.12 20.34
N ASN A 488 -35.28 38.01 21.10
CA ASN A 488 -34.47 36.86 20.70
C ASN A 488 -34.97 36.24 19.39
N TYR A 489 -36.29 36.09 19.26
CA TYR A 489 -36.90 35.61 18.01
C TYR A 489 -36.51 36.50 16.83
N GLU A 490 -36.63 37.83 16.95
CA GLU A 490 -36.24 38.76 15.88
C GLU A 490 -34.75 38.64 15.53
N SER A 491 -33.86 38.58 16.53
CA SER A 491 -32.43 38.41 16.30
C SER A 491 -32.11 37.12 15.54
N ASN A 492 -32.75 36.01 15.92
CA ASN A 492 -32.57 34.73 15.24
C ASN A 492 -33.16 34.74 13.83
N ALA A 493 -34.31 35.39 13.62
CA ALA A 493 -34.93 35.54 12.30
C ALA A 493 -34.05 36.37 11.33
N GLN A 494 -33.41 37.43 11.82
CA GLN A 494 -32.47 38.22 11.01
C GLN A 494 -31.24 37.40 10.60
N LYS A 495 -30.64 36.65 11.54
CA LYS A 495 -29.51 35.74 11.25
C LYS A 495 -29.89 34.65 10.24
N TYR A 496 -31.07 34.06 10.40
CA TYR A 496 -31.61 33.08 9.45
C TYR A 496 -31.81 33.69 8.06
N SER A 497 -32.37 34.91 7.98
CA SER A 497 -32.61 35.58 6.70
C SER A 497 -31.33 35.77 5.88
N ILE A 498 -30.22 36.15 6.53
CA ILE A 498 -28.91 36.29 5.88
C ILE A 498 -28.47 34.94 5.29
N ILE A 499 -28.54 33.86 6.09
CA ILE A 499 -28.15 32.53 5.64
C ILE A 499 -29.02 32.05 4.47
N SER A 500 -30.34 32.24 4.57
CA SER A 500 -31.29 31.79 3.55
C SER A 500 -31.08 32.47 2.18
N ALA A 501 -30.56 33.70 2.17
CA ALA A 501 -30.26 34.43 0.95
C ALA A 501 -28.92 34.02 0.31
N GLU A 502 -27.94 33.63 1.12
CA GLU A 502 -26.58 33.33 0.65
C GLU A 502 -26.37 31.85 0.31
N LEU A 503 -27.01 30.94 1.04
CA LEU A 503 -26.88 29.49 0.85
C LEU A 503 -27.16 29.02 -0.60
N PRO A 504 -28.21 29.50 -1.30
CA PRO A 504 -28.44 29.11 -2.69
C PRO A 504 -27.33 29.55 -3.65
N LYS A 505 -26.69 30.70 -3.39
CA LYS A 505 -25.60 31.23 -4.23
C LYS A 505 -24.34 30.39 -4.09
N LEU A 506 -23.97 30.07 -2.86
CA LEU A 506 -22.84 29.16 -2.56
C LEU A 506 -23.10 27.78 -3.16
N ASN A 507 -24.30 27.23 -2.98
CA ASN A 507 -24.65 25.91 -3.51
C ASN A 507 -24.61 25.86 -5.04
N ALA A 508 -25.00 26.95 -5.71
CA ALA A 508 -24.90 27.07 -7.18
C ALA A 508 -23.44 27.13 -7.69
N SER A 509 -22.48 27.49 -6.84
CA SER A 509 -21.06 27.56 -7.24
C SER A 509 -20.38 26.18 -7.28
N LEU A 510 -20.85 25.19 -6.51
CA LEU A 510 -20.23 23.86 -6.45
C LEU A 510 -20.21 23.16 -7.83
N PRO A 511 -21.34 23.08 -8.58
CA PRO A 511 -21.32 22.48 -9.92
C PRO A 511 -20.36 23.18 -10.89
N LEU A 512 -20.24 24.52 -10.81
CA LEU A 512 -19.34 25.30 -11.66
C LEU A 512 -17.86 25.01 -11.38
N ILE A 513 -17.51 24.73 -10.12
CA ILE A 513 -16.17 24.30 -9.74
C ILE A 513 -15.92 22.87 -10.27
N SER A 514 -16.87 21.96 -10.07
CA SER A 514 -16.77 20.58 -10.57
C SER A 514 -16.64 20.50 -12.08
N GLU A 515 -17.37 21.32 -12.83
CA GLU A 515 -17.31 21.39 -14.29
C GLU A 515 -15.90 21.78 -14.79
N LYS A 516 -15.18 22.63 -14.04
CA LYS A 516 -13.80 23.02 -14.36
C LYS A 516 -12.76 21.93 -14.05
N ILE A 517 -13.04 21.05 -13.10
CA ILE A 517 -12.10 19.98 -12.70
C ILE A 517 -12.00 18.90 -13.78
N ILE A 518 -13.11 18.52 -14.39
CA ILE A 518 -13.18 17.43 -15.39
C ILE A 518 -12.23 17.64 -16.59
N PRO A 519 -12.23 18.79 -17.30
CA PRO A 519 -11.33 19.00 -18.44
C PRO A 519 -9.86 18.95 -18.03
N LEU A 520 -9.51 19.48 -16.85
CA LEU A 520 -8.14 19.41 -16.33
C LEU A 520 -7.72 17.97 -15.98
N GLN A 521 -8.63 17.16 -15.44
CA GLN A 521 -8.36 15.73 -15.22
C GLN A 521 -8.12 14.98 -16.53
N ASN A 522 -8.92 15.26 -17.56
CA ASN A 522 -8.73 14.68 -18.89
C ASN A 522 -7.40 15.11 -19.52
N GLU A 523 -7.01 16.37 -19.35
CA GLU A 523 -5.71 16.89 -19.77
C GLU A 523 -4.56 16.17 -19.04
N LEU A 524 -4.64 16.04 -17.72
CA LEU A 524 -3.64 15.30 -16.92
C LEU A 524 -3.53 13.84 -17.34
N ASN A 525 -4.65 13.17 -17.61
CA ASN A 525 -4.68 11.80 -18.10
C ASN A 525 -4.01 11.68 -19.48
N SER A 526 -4.24 12.65 -20.38
CA SER A 526 -3.58 12.71 -21.68
C SER A 526 -2.06 12.91 -21.57
N ILE A 527 -1.62 13.81 -20.68
CA ILE A 527 -0.20 14.02 -20.36
C ILE A 527 0.42 12.72 -19.85
N ASN A 528 -0.22 12.06 -18.88
CA ASN A 528 0.26 10.80 -18.31
C ASN A 528 0.33 9.68 -19.36
N LEU A 529 -0.67 9.57 -20.23
CA LEU A 529 -0.67 8.60 -21.32
C LEU A 529 0.52 8.81 -22.27
N ASN A 530 0.80 10.06 -22.67
CA ASN A 530 1.94 10.37 -23.52
C ASN A 530 3.27 10.07 -22.83
N LEU A 531 3.39 10.39 -21.53
CA LEU A 531 4.56 10.02 -20.72
C LEU A 531 4.75 8.50 -20.67
N SER A 532 3.68 7.74 -20.45
CA SER A 532 3.73 6.27 -20.42
C SER A 532 4.15 5.69 -21.77
N ILE A 533 3.60 6.18 -22.88
CA ILE A 533 3.99 5.73 -24.22
C ILE A 533 5.46 6.06 -24.50
N ALA A 534 5.92 7.26 -24.12
CA ALA A 534 7.32 7.64 -24.30
C ALA A 534 8.28 6.79 -23.47
N SER A 535 7.95 6.50 -22.21
CA SER A 535 8.75 5.58 -21.38
C SER A 535 8.74 4.16 -21.92
N LEU A 536 7.57 3.65 -22.33
CA LEU A 536 7.43 2.31 -22.90
C LEU A 536 8.21 2.14 -24.21
N TYR A 537 8.29 3.20 -25.02
CA TYR A 537 9.12 3.20 -26.24
C TYR A 537 10.59 2.90 -25.91
N PHE A 538 11.19 3.63 -24.97
CA PHE A 538 12.59 3.43 -24.61
C PHE A 538 12.86 2.11 -23.87
N GLU A 539 11.92 1.68 -23.03
CA GLU A 539 12.00 0.37 -22.37
C GLU A 539 11.97 -0.76 -23.40
N THR A 540 11.08 -0.65 -24.39
CA THR A 540 11.00 -1.61 -25.50
C THR A 540 12.25 -1.58 -26.38
N GLU A 541 12.82 -0.40 -26.63
CA GLU A 541 14.06 -0.26 -27.39
C GLU A 541 15.25 -0.92 -26.67
N PHE A 542 15.37 -0.66 -25.36
CA PHE A 542 16.36 -1.30 -24.49
C PHE A 542 16.22 -2.82 -24.47
N SER A 543 15.01 -3.32 -24.19
CA SER A 543 14.73 -4.77 -24.15
C SER A 543 14.94 -5.42 -25.52
N SER A 544 14.59 -4.75 -26.62
CA SER A 544 14.85 -5.26 -27.97
C SER A 544 16.34 -5.42 -28.25
N MET A 545 17.18 -4.45 -27.86
CA MET A 545 18.63 -4.56 -27.99
C MET A 545 19.17 -5.72 -27.14
N LYS A 546 18.79 -5.77 -25.86
CA LYS A 546 19.22 -6.81 -24.92
C LYS A 546 18.88 -8.22 -25.41
N LEU A 547 17.62 -8.45 -25.77
CA LEU A 547 17.14 -9.76 -26.23
C LEU A 547 17.76 -10.16 -27.57
N LYS A 548 18.05 -9.20 -28.47
CA LYS A 548 18.76 -9.50 -29.74
C LYS A 548 20.19 -9.97 -29.52
N ASP A 549 20.88 -9.45 -28.52
CA ASP A 549 22.23 -9.90 -28.19
C ASP A 549 22.20 -11.27 -27.53
N GLU A 550 21.32 -11.47 -26.54
CA GLU A 550 21.12 -12.77 -25.89
C GLU A 550 20.71 -13.85 -26.89
N GLN A 551 19.89 -13.50 -27.88
CA GLN A 551 19.45 -14.43 -28.93
C GLN A 551 20.61 -15.01 -29.75
N LYS A 552 21.66 -14.21 -30.02
CA LYS A 552 22.85 -14.66 -30.75
C LYS A 552 23.66 -15.67 -29.95
N ASP A 553 23.59 -15.57 -28.62
CA ASP A 553 24.38 -16.33 -27.67
C ASP A 553 23.62 -17.53 -27.07
N ILE A 554 22.46 -17.91 -27.63
CA ILE A 554 21.71 -19.10 -27.22
C ILE A 554 22.45 -20.37 -27.69
N ASP A 555 23.47 -20.75 -26.95
CA ASP A 555 24.30 -21.94 -27.17
C ASP A 555 24.33 -22.90 -25.95
N SER A 556 23.88 -22.41 -24.80
CA SER A 556 23.86 -23.12 -23.52
C SER A 556 22.48 -23.04 -22.86
N PHE A 557 22.26 -23.90 -21.87
CA PHE A 557 21.00 -23.95 -21.13
C PHE A 557 20.83 -22.68 -20.28
N GLU A 558 21.91 -22.17 -19.72
CA GLU A 558 21.97 -20.95 -18.93
C GLU A 558 21.64 -19.71 -19.79
N ASN A 559 22.19 -19.61 -21.00
CA ASN A 559 21.89 -18.50 -21.91
C ASN A 559 20.43 -18.56 -22.39
N ALA A 560 19.92 -19.75 -22.73
CA ALA A 560 18.51 -19.95 -23.09
C ALA A 560 17.57 -19.56 -21.93
N SER A 561 17.91 -19.94 -20.70
CA SER A 561 17.14 -19.58 -19.50
C SER A 561 17.17 -18.07 -19.24
N THR A 562 18.31 -17.41 -19.46
CA THR A 562 18.45 -15.96 -19.31
C THR A 562 17.56 -15.23 -20.29
N PHE A 563 17.64 -15.59 -21.59
CA PHE A 563 16.79 -15.05 -22.63
C PHE A 563 15.29 -15.17 -22.30
N LEU A 564 14.84 -16.37 -21.89
CA LEU A 564 13.43 -16.57 -21.53
C LEU A 564 13.01 -15.77 -20.29
N THR A 565 13.90 -15.62 -19.32
CA THR A 565 13.62 -14.84 -18.10
C THR A 565 13.46 -13.36 -18.44
N ASP A 566 14.36 -12.82 -19.27
CA ASP A 566 14.31 -11.44 -19.69
C ASP A 566 13.15 -11.16 -20.65
N LEU A 567 12.83 -12.10 -21.53
CA LEU A 567 11.65 -12.03 -22.40
C LEU A 567 10.34 -12.03 -21.60
N ASN A 568 10.24 -12.84 -20.55
CA ASN A 568 9.06 -12.88 -19.68
C ASN A 568 8.99 -11.68 -18.71
N GLY A 569 10.13 -11.05 -18.43
CA GLY A 569 10.19 -9.84 -17.61
C GLY A 569 9.70 -8.60 -18.34
N TYR A 570 9.89 -8.55 -19.66
CA TYR A 570 9.32 -7.56 -20.58
C TYR A 570 7.84 -7.84 -20.86
#